data_AF-A0A3D0SNA1-F1
#
_entry.id   AF-A0A3D0SNA1-F1
#
_cell.length_a   1.000
_cell.length_b   1.000
_cell.length_c   1.000
_cell.angle_alpha   90.00
_cell.angle_beta   90.00
_cell.angle_gamma   90.00
#
_symmetry.space_group_name_H-M   'P 1'
#
loop_
_entity.id
_entity.type
_entity.pdbx_description
1 polymer ?
#
loop_
_entity_poly.entity_id
_entity_poly.type
_entity_poly.pdbx_seq_one_letter_code
_entity_poly.pdbx_strand_id
1 'polypeptide(L)' 'MADNFDERALRYHRMAPYGKIEVTPTKPLANQIDLALAYSPGVAAACAVIVEDPREVSTVTARGNLVAV' A
#
# COMPACT_ATOMS: atom_id res chain seq x y z
N MET A 1 -32.90 -20.99 12.77
CA MET A 1 -31.94 -20.41 13.73
C MET A 1 -31.32 -19.20 13.06
N ALA A 2 -31.37 -18.03 13.70
CA ALA A 2 -30.66 -16.86 13.19
C ALA A 2 -29.16 -17.14 13.26
N ASP A 3 -28.45 -16.93 12.15
CA ASP A 3 -26.98 -17.01 12.04
C ASP A 3 -26.37 -16.18 13.18
N ASN A 4 -25.65 -16.82 14.12
CA ASN A 4 -25.06 -16.13 15.27
C ASN A 4 -24.01 -15.13 14.76
N PHE A 5 -23.86 -13.98 15.43
CA PHE A 5 -22.88 -12.96 15.08
C PHE A 5 -21.46 -13.52 14.99
N ASP A 6 -21.11 -14.48 15.85
CA ASP A 6 -19.81 -15.16 15.83
C ASP A 6 -19.61 -15.98 14.55
N GLU A 7 -20.62 -16.72 14.10
CA GLU A 7 -20.55 -17.51 12.87
C GLU A 7 -20.40 -16.62 11.64
N ARG A 8 -21.11 -15.48 11.64
CA ARG A 8 -20.98 -14.43 10.61
C ARG A 8 -19.59 -13.81 10.59
N ALA A 9 -19.03 -13.48 11.76
CA ALA A 9 -17.69 -12.92 11.86
C ALA A 9 -16.63 -13.93 11.37
N LEU A 10 -16.74 -15.19 11.81
CA LEU A 10 -15.85 -16.26 11.36
C LEU A 10 -15.95 -16.48 9.85
N ARG A 11 -17.16 -16.48 9.28
CA ARG A 11 -17.36 -16.56 7.83
C ARG A 11 -16.73 -15.36 7.14
N TYR A 12 -17.01 -14.15 7.59
CA TYR A 12 -16.46 -12.90 7.04
C TYR A 12 -14.93 -12.94 6.95
N HIS A 13 -14.26 -13.30 8.04
CA HIS A 13 -12.80 -13.40 8.10
C HIS A 13 -12.19 -14.53 7.26
N ARG A 14 -13.00 -15.54 6.91
CA ARG A 14 -12.60 -16.71 6.11
C ARG A 14 -12.94 -16.57 4.62
N MET A 15 -13.68 -15.54 4.21
CA MET A 15 -13.92 -15.31 2.78
C MET A 15 -12.61 -14.91 2.12
N ALA A 16 -12.39 -15.34 0.87
CA ALA A 16 -11.21 -14.93 0.12
C ALA A 16 -11.33 -13.45 -0.29
N PRO A 17 -10.26 -12.65 -0.18
CA PRO A 17 -8.97 -12.97 0.46
C PRO A 17 -9.11 -13.08 1.99
N TYR A 18 -8.49 -14.11 2.57
CA TYR A 18 -8.55 -14.36 4.02
C TYR A 18 -7.95 -13.19 4.81
N GLY A 19 -8.62 -12.80 5.89
CA GLY A 19 -8.18 -11.69 6.75
C GLY A 19 -8.87 -10.36 6.42
N LYS A 20 -8.24 -9.25 6.79
CA LYS A 20 -8.83 -7.89 6.66
C LYS A 20 -7.86 -6.83 6.13
N ILE A 21 -6.59 -7.18 5.95
CA ILE A 21 -5.54 -6.24 5.55
C ILE A 21 -5.13 -6.59 4.13
N GLU A 22 -5.05 -5.58 3.28
CA GLU A 22 -4.58 -5.65 1.91
C GLU A 22 -3.62 -4.47 1.66
N VAL A 23 -2.64 -4.67 0.78
CA VAL A 23 -1.76 -3.60 0.30
C VAL A 23 -1.93 -3.48 -1.21
N THR A 24 -2.42 -2.33 -1.66
CA THR A 24 -2.63 -2.05 -3.09
C THR A 24 -1.77 -0.86 -3.54
N PRO A 25 -1.20 -0.90 -4.75
CA PRO A 25 -0.51 0.25 -5.34
C PRO A 25 -1.44 1.47 -5.46
N THR A 26 -0.91 2.67 -5.20
CA THR A 26 -1.66 3.94 -5.35
C THR A 26 -1.46 4.62 -6.70
N LYS A 27 -0.55 4.09 -7.53
CA LYS A 27 -0.22 4.57 -8.88
C LYS A 27 -0.41 3.44 -9.89
N PRO A 28 -0.75 3.74 -11.16
CA PRO A 28 -0.83 2.73 -12.22
C PRO A 28 0.48 1.96 -12.37
N LEU A 29 0.37 0.67 -12.73
CA LEU A 29 1.48 -0.24 -13.03
C LEU A 29 1.14 -1.08 -14.29
N ALA A 30 0.51 -0.44 -15.29
CA ALA A 30 -0.11 -1.14 -16.42
C ALA A 30 0.85 -1.41 -17.59
N ASN A 31 1.95 -0.67 -17.68
CA ASN A 31 2.86 -0.72 -18.82
C ASN A 31 4.33 -0.52 -18.39
N GLN A 32 5.25 -0.61 -19.35
CA GLN A 32 6.69 -0.49 -19.10
C GLN A 32 7.10 0.88 -18.54
N ILE A 33 6.46 1.96 -18.97
CA ILE A 33 6.74 3.32 -18.48
C ILE A 33 6.30 3.43 -17.02
N ASP A 34 5.11 2.93 -16.68
CA ASP A 34 4.62 2.93 -15.30
C ASP A 34 5.58 2.19 -14.36
N LEU A 35 6.07 1.02 -14.78
CA LEU A 35 7.05 0.24 -14.02
C LEU A 35 8.40 0.95 -13.91
N ALA A 36 8.87 1.58 -14.98
CA ALA A 36 10.11 2.36 -14.98
C ALA A 36 10.02 3.60 -14.06
N LEU A 37 8.83 4.18 -13.87
CA LEU A 37 8.59 5.27 -12.93
C LEU A 37 8.48 4.78 -11.47
N ALA A 38 7.79 3.66 -11.24
CA ALA A 38 7.58 3.09 -9.91
C ALA A 38 8.83 2.40 -9.35
N TYR A 39 9.73 1.94 -10.21
CA TYR A 39 10.96 1.23 -9.85
C TYR A 39 12.16 1.81 -10.63
N SER A 40 13.17 0.99 -10.89
CA SER A 40 14.33 1.41 -11.67
C SER A 40 13.98 1.74 -13.12
N PRO A 41 14.47 2.85 -13.68
CA PRO A 41 15.38 3.83 -13.07
C PRO A 41 14.68 4.99 -12.32
N GLY A 42 13.37 5.20 -12.51
CA GLY A 42 12.65 6.41 -12.05
C GLY A 42 12.61 6.61 -10.54
N VAL A 43 12.57 5.54 -9.75
CA VAL A 43 12.58 5.58 -8.28
C VAL A 43 13.79 6.33 -7.70
N ALA A 44 14.90 6.41 -8.45
CA ALA A 44 16.10 7.12 -8.04
C ALA A 44 15.85 8.62 -7.76
N ALA A 45 14.89 9.25 -8.45
CA ALA A 45 14.54 10.65 -8.22
C ALA A 45 13.95 10.87 -6.81
N ALA A 46 13.08 9.96 -6.35
CA ALA A 46 12.54 10.01 -4.99
C ALA A 46 13.62 9.75 -3.92
N CYS A 47 14.57 8.85 -4.21
CA CYS A 47 15.71 8.61 -3.33
C CYS A 47 16.62 9.85 -3.23
N ALA A 48 16.96 10.47 -4.37
CA ALA A 48 17.84 11.63 -4.42
C ALA A 48 17.27 12.81 -3.63
N VAL A 49 15.98 13.12 -3.79
CA VAL A 49 15.37 14.25 -3.06
C VAL A 49 15.32 14.01 -1.55
N ILE A 50 15.17 12.77 -1.09
CA ILE A 50 15.24 12.43 0.35
C ILE A 50 16.67 12.57 0.88
N VAL A 51 17.69 12.26 0.07
CA VAL A 51 19.10 12.47 0.44
C VAL A 51 19.40 13.97 0.57
N GLU A 52 18.87 14.80 -0.32
CA GLU A 52 19.02 16.26 -0.29
C GLU A 52 18.27 16.90 0.87
N ASP A 53 17.01 16.52 1.09
CA ASP A 53 16.18 16.96 2.22
C ASP A 53 15.39 15.78 2.82
N PRO A 54 15.80 15.28 4.01
CA PRO A 54 15.10 14.19 4.69
C PRO A 54 13.62 14.46 4.98
N ARG A 55 13.15 15.71 4.97
CA ARG A 55 11.73 16.07 5.18
C ARG A 55 10.85 15.67 3.99
N GLU A 56 11.42 15.56 2.79
CA GLU A 56 10.67 15.15 1.59
C GLU A 56 10.17 13.71 1.66
N VAL A 57 10.66 12.91 2.62
CA VAL A 57 10.11 11.57 2.88
C VAL A 57 8.58 11.57 3.06
N SER A 58 7.98 12.64 3.59
CA SER A 58 6.52 12.74 3.73
C SER A 58 5.77 13.10 2.45
N THR A 59 6.45 13.65 1.44
CA THR A 59 5.86 14.08 0.16
C THR A 59 5.97 12.99 -0.90
N VAL A 60 7.06 12.21 -0.89
CA VAL A 60 7.36 11.20 -1.91
C VAL A 60 7.20 9.75 -1.45
N THR A 61 6.72 9.50 -0.23
CA THR A 61 6.44 8.14 0.27
C THR A 61 5.08 8.06 0.99
N ALA A 62 4.63 6.85 1.30
CA ALA A 62 3.43 6.64 2.10
C ALA A 62 3.58 7.08 3.57
N ARG A 63 4.79 7.42 4.04
CA ARG A 63 5.08 7.73 5.45
C ARG A 63 4.19 8.84 6.02
N GLY A 64 3.84 9.85 5.23
CA GLY A 64 2.98 10.95 5.68
C GLY A 64 1.56 10.53 6.11
N ASN A 65 1.11 9.35 5.71
CA ASN A 65 -0.22 8.81 6.00
C ASN A 65 -0.18 7.40 6.62
N LEU A 66 1.00 6.89 6.99
CA LEU A 66 1.16 5.54 7.52
C LEU A 66 1.17 5.56 9.06
N VAL A 67 0.22 4.84 9.67
CA VAL A 67 0.11 4.67 11.13
C VAL A 67 0.18 3.18 11.47
N ALA A 68 1.10 2.81 12.37
CA ALA A 68 1.15 1.46 12.93
C ALA A 68 0.20 1.36 14.14
N VAL A 69 -0.60 0.29 14.19
CA VAL A 69 -1.58 0.00 15.25
C VAL A 69 -1.11 -1.18 16.08
#